data_AF-A0A6A5QS70-F1
#
_entry.id   AF-A0A6A5QS70-F1
#
_cell.length_a   1.000
_cell.length_b   1.000
_cell.length_c   1.000
_cell.angle_alpha   90.00
_cell.angle_beta   90.00
_cell.angle_gamma   90.00
#
_symmetry.space_group_name_H-M   'P 1'
#
loop_
_entity.id
_entity.type
_entity.pdbx_description
1 polymer ?
#
loop_
_entity_poly.entity_id
_entity_poly.type
_entity_poly.pdbx_seq_one_letter_code
_entity_poly.pdbx_strand_id
1 'polypeptide(L)'
;MYPTNHLTATDHLPTFVIFSLHKSTMDTEKNIPTVASDLNINDLVHLEAQLERKLERIPMYIVPSLTINDVLLSTLQVLQNPATPPDLQLPFLWRNRATIDRDNAHPIKNDSSQSLNITRAIFFYHMQEAHQFQRYHDTSRWNLALFTALLCVDAIMPAQVSVEHEARLFMISYLAAVMERHNMPTVFYKREEFIKLWKASKWSMFQYFRAGQSKLLKKEMSQLNAEWEVELDYAMRVMGKREYYVRVAPFVRSVVPGREDQGQVQIHLEGGAIKEDESSESMEKVDIREKNELLEALMVPLEAEPFKRHQEDQDTMTPVDMSVAIAAMQMVRPGDMLPVLLRFFPVAEVADVLE
;
A
#
# COMPACT_ATOMS: atom_id res chain seq x y z
N MET A 1 34.04 -19.13 -20.74
CA MET A 1 33.38 -19.76 -21.90
C MET A 1 32.20 -20.55 -21.37
N TYR A 2 30.99 -20.04 -21.56
CA TYR A 2 29.74 -20.73 -21.21
C TYR A 2 28.84 -20.72 -22.46
N PRO A 3 28.11 -21.81 -22.75
CA PRO A 3 27.41 -21.95 -24.02
C PRO A 3 26.13 -21.12 -24.05
N THR A 4 25.94 -20.42 -25.16
CA THR A 4 24.73 -19.70 -25.56
C THR A 4 23.69 -20.69 -26.08
N ASN A 5 22.54 -20.77 -25.42
CA ASN A 5 21.35 -21.44 -25.97
C ASN A 5 20.59 -20.44 -26.84
N HIS A 6 20.55 -20.71 -28.14
CA HIS A 6 19.65 -20.09 -29.09
C HIS A 6 18.27 -20.73 -28.97
N LEU A 7 17.27 -19.94 -28.55
CA LEU A 7 15.85 -20.27 -28.71
C LEU A 7 15.32 -19.44 -29.88
N THR A 8 14.90 -20.16 -30.92
CA THR A 8 14.21 -19.65 -32.11
C THR A 8 12.81 -19.19 -31.74
N ALA A 9 12.51 -17.92 -32.04
CA ALA A 9 11.16 -17.37 -31.97
C ALA A 9 10.32 -17.94 -33.12
N THR A 10 9.18 -18.56 -32.78
CA THR A 10 8.09 -18.84 -33.71
C THR A 10 6.99 -17.82 -33.48
N ASP A 11 6.74 -17.00 -34.51
CA ASP A 11 5.65 -16.05 -34.60
C ASP A 11 4.30 -16.77 -34.52
N HIS A 12 3.57 -16.56 -33.43
CA HIS A 12 2.14 -16.84 -33.34
C HIS A 12 1.40 -15.51 -33.26
N LEU A 13 0.72 -15.14 -34.34
CA LEU A 13 -0.28 -14.09 -34.37
C LEU A 13 -1.46 -14.45 -33.44
N PRO A 14 -2.03 -13.49 -32.70
CA PRO A 14 -3.19 -13.77 -31.86
C PRO A 14 -4.44 -14.00 -32.70
N THR A 15 -5.04 -15.19 -32.54
CA THR A 15 -6.37 -15.53 -33.04
C THR A 15 -7.41 -14.71 -32.27
N PHE A 16 -8.09 -13.78 -32.94
CA PHE A 16 -9.27 -13.10 -32.40
C PHE A 16 -10.39 -14.12 -32.17
N VAL A 17 -10.73 -14.36 -30.90
CA VAL A 17 -11.93 -15.11 -30.52
C VAL A 17 -13.10 -14.14 -30.55
N ILE A 18 -13.89 -14.19 -31.62
CA ILE A 18 -15.21 -13.56 -31.66
C ILE A 18 -16.14 -14.40 -30.78
N PHE A 19 -16.49 -13.89 -29.60
CA PHE A 19 -17.49 -14.53 -28.75
C PHE A 19 -18.86 -14.43 -29.40
N SER A 20 -19.40 -15.58 -29.80
CA SER A 20 -20.79 -15.74 -30.16
C SER A 20 -21.63 -15.74 -28.87
N LEU A 21 -22.43 -14.70 -28.67
CA LEU A 21 -23.41 -14.58 -27.59
C LEU A 21 -24.40 -15.77 -27.66
N HIS A 22 -24.15 -16.79 -26.85
CA HIS A 22 -25.11 -17.87 -26.63
C HIS A 22 -26.29 -17.33 -25.83
N LYS A 23 -27.43 -17.28 -26.50
CA LYS A 23 -28.73 -16.88 -25.97
C LYS A 23 -29.25 -18.01 -25.06
N SER A 24 -28.88 -17.98 -23.79
CA SER A 24 -29.49 -18.80 -22.74
C SER A 24 -30.51 -17.96 -21.99
N THR A 25 -31.78 -18.16 -22.31
CA THR A 25 -32.95 -17.62 -21.61
C THR A 25 -33.17 -18.35 -20.29
N MET A 26 -33.21 -17.63 -19.16
CA MET A 26 -34.42 -17.46 -18.33
C MET A 26 -34.14 -16.53 -17.12
N ASP A 27 -34.81 -15.38 -17.13
CA ASP A 27 -35.33 -14.58 -16.02
C ASP A 27 -34.39 -13.93 -14.99
N THR A 28 -33.38 -13.24 -15.50
CA THR A 28 -32.89 -12.00 -14.88
C THR A 28 -32.68 -10.93 -15.96
N GLU A 29 -33.74 -10.46 -16.62
CA GLU A 29 -33.76 -9.16 -17.29
C GLU A 29 -33.72 -8.06 -16.22
N LYS A 30 -32.60 -7.94 -15.52
CA LYS A 30 -32.33 -6.84 -14.59
C LYS A 30 -31.67 -5.71 -15.39
N ASN A 31 -32.47 -4.68 -15.67
CA ASN A 31 -32.08 -3.29 -15.92
C ASN A 31 -30.59 -3.10 -16.28
N ILE A 32 -30.24 -3.38 -17.53
CA ILE A 32 -29.00 -2.84 -18.10
C ILE A 32 -29.19 -1.31 -18.14
N PRO A 33 -28.29 -0.51 -17.54
CA PRO A 33 -28.41 0.95 -17.58
C PRO A 33 -28.57 1.44 -19.01
N THR A 34 -29.53 2.34 -19.27
CA THR A 34 -29.86 2.86 -20.62
C THR A 34 -28.64 3.44 -21.36
N VAL A 35 -27.60 3.84 -20.63
CA VAL A 35 -26.34 4.34 -21.21
C VAL A 35 -25.53 3.23 -21.90
N ALA A 36 -25.60 1.99 -21.41
CA ALA A 36 -24.86 0.87 -22.00
C ALA A 36 -25.50 0.35 -23.29
N SER A 37 -26.79 0.59 -23.51
CA SER A 37 -27.49 0.18 -24.74
C SER A 37 -27.16 1.04 -25.97
N ASP A 38 -26.59 2.23 -25.77
CA ASP A 38 -26.26 3.17 -26.85
C ASP A 38 -24.81 3.05 -27.35
N LEU A 39 -23.96 2.27 -26.66
CA LEU A 39 -22.56 2.08 -27.03
C LEU A 39 -22.42 1.15 -28.23
N ASN A 40 -21.73 1.60 -29.28
CA ASN A 40 -21.39 0.76 -30.42
C ASN A 40 -20.07 -0.03 -30.18
N ILE A 41 -19.73 -0.94 -31.09
CA ILE A 41 -18.53 -1.80 -30.97
C ILE A 41 -17.24 -0.98 -30.86
N ASN A 42 -17.12 0.12 -31.60
CA ASN A 42 -15.93 0.97 -31.55
C ASN A 42 -15.80 1.68 -30.19
N ASP A 43 -16.92 2.07 -29.59
CA ASP A 43 -16.94 2.67 -28.24
C ASP A 43 -16.44 1.66 -27.20
N LEU A 44 -16.89 0.41 -27.30
CA LEU A 44 -16.43 -0.67 -26.41
C LEU A 44 -14.94 -0.93 -26.53
N VAL A 45 -14.42 -1.02 -27.77
CA VAL A 45 -12.97 -1.19 -28.01
C VAL A 45 -12.17 -0.02 -27.43
N HIS A 46 -12.67 1.21 -27.57
CA HIS A 46 -12.03 2.37 -26.96
C HIS A 46 -12.06 2.29 -25.43
N LEU A 47 -13.20 1.95 -24.83
CA LEU A 47 -13.33 1.86 -23.37
C LEU A 47 -12.46 0.77 -22.78
N GLU A 48 -12.33 -0.37 -23.46
CA GLU A 48 -11.39 -1.45 -23.07
C GLU A 48 -9.94 -0.95 -23.05
N ALA A 49 -9.50 -0.28 -24.12
CA ALA A 49 -8.15 0.29 -24.18
C ALA A 49 -7.92 1.36 -23.09
N GLN A 50 -8.95 2.15 -22.79
CA GLN A 50 -8.88 3.16 -21.73
C GLN A 50 -8.84 2.53 -20.34
N LEU A 51 -9.57 1.43 -20.12
CA LEU A 51 -9.57 0.68 -18.87
C LEU A 51 -8.20 0.08 -18.61
N GLU A 52 -7.61 -0.59 -19.60
CA GLU A 52 -6.26 -1.15 -19.53
C GLU A 52 -5.23 -0.07 -19.14
N ARG A 53 -5.26 1.07 -19.84
CA ARG A 53 -4.35 2.19 -19.55
C ARG A 53 -4.57 2.79 -18.16
N LYS A 54 -5.83 2.93 -17.69
CA LYS A 54 -6.12 3.47 -16.35
C LYS A 54 -5.74 2.51 -15.22
N LEU A 55 -5.70 1.21 -15.49
CA LEU A 55 -5.24 0.19 -14.54
C LEU A 55 -3.73 -0.06 -14.61
N GLU A 56 -3.04 0.48 -15.63
CA GLU A 56 -1.59 0.36 -15.77
C GLU A 56 -0.88 0.78 -14.47
N ARG A 57 0.10 -0.03 -14.05
CA ARG A 57 0.94 0.18 -12.85
C ARG A 57 0.23 0.05 -11.50
N ILE A 58 -1.05 -0.31 -11.47
CA ILE A 58 -1.72 -0.69 -10.23
C ILE A 58 -1.47 -2.18 -9.98
N PRO A 59 -0.94 -2.59 -8.82
CA PRO A 59 -0.72 -4.00 -8.55
C PRO A 59 -2.04 -4.80 -8.50
N MET A 60 -2.05 -6.00 -9.08
CA MET A 60 -3.25 -6.86 -9.16
C MET A 60 -3.84 -7.24 -7.78
N TYR A 61 -3.02 -7.23 -6.72
CA TYR A 61 -3.49 -7.49 -5.37
C TYR A 61 -4.20 -6.28 -4.73
N ILE A 62 -4.10 -5.09 -5.33
CA ILE A 62 -4.84 -3.89 -4.93
C ILE A 62 -6.12 -3.78 -5.72
N VAL A 63 -6.04 -3.83 -7.05
CA VAL A 63 -7.19 -3.86 -7.94
C VAL A 63 -7.07 -5.13 -8.77
N PRO A 64 -7.96 -6.11 -8.59
CA PRO A 64 -7.95 -7.32 -9.41
C PRO A 64 -8.18 -6.97 -10.88
N SER A 65 -7.87 -7.90 -11.80
CA SER A 65 -8.15 -7.68 -13.22
C SER A 65 -9.64 -7.38 -13.42
N LEU A 66 -9.93 -6.27 -14.11
CA LEU A 66 -11.28 -5.82 -14.43
C LEU A 66 -11.49 -5.87 -15.94
N THR A 67 -12.70 -6.24 -16.34
CA THR A 67 -13.15 -6.19 -17.73
C THR A 67 -14.10 -5.02 -17.94
N ILE A 68 -14.38 -4.67 -19.21
CA ILE A 68 -15.39 -3.65 -19.50
C ILE A 68 -16.78 -4.05 -18.99
N ASN A 69 -17.10 -5.34 -18.98
CA ASN A 69 -18.35 -5.84 -18.44
C ASN A 69 -18.46 -5.59 -16.93
N ASP A 70 -17.37 -5.68 -16.19
CA ASP A 70 -17.37 -5.38 -14.75
C ASP A 70 -17.74 -3.90 -14.48
N VAL A 71 -17.28 -3.00 -15.35
CA VAL A 71 -17.61 -1.56 -15.30
C VAL A 71 -19.07 -1.32 -15.71
N LEU A 72 -19.51 -1.89 -16.83
CA LEU A 72 -20.87 -1.71 -17.35
C LEU A 72 -21.92 -2.27 -16.39
N LEU A 73 -21.64 -3.41 -15.76
CA LEU A 73 -22.51 -4.06 -14.79
C LEU A 73 -22.31 -3.55 -13.35
N SER A 74 -21.31 -2.69 -13.11
CA SER A 74 -20.95 -2.18 -11.78
C SER A 74 -20.83 -3.31 -10.76
N THR A 75 -20.02 -4.34 -11.07
CA THR A 75 -19.88 -5.49 -10.17
C THR A 75 -19.32 -5.04 -8.83
N LEU A 76 -19.68 -5.73 -7.74
CA LEU A 76 -19.24 -5.36 -6.38
C LEU A 76 -17.71 -5.23 -6.27
N GLN A 77 -16.99 -6.06 -7.03
CA GLN A 77 -15.53 -6.05 -7.16
C GLN A 77 -14.97 -4.71 -7.66
N VAL A 78 -15.72 -3.99 -8.50
CA VAL A 78 -15.34 -2.66 -9.02
C VAL A 78 -15.83 -1.54 -8.11
N LEU A 79 -16.98 -1.75 -7.47
CA LEU A 79 -17.59 -0.72 -6.63
C LEU A 79 -16.83 -0.50 -5.32
N GLN A 80 -16.22 -1.54 -4.75
CA GLN A 80 -15.66 -1.46 -3.40
C GLN A 80 -14.32 -2.18 -3.30
N ASN A 81 -13.26 -1.39 -3.14
CA ASN A 81 -12.00 -1.87 -2.60
C ASN A 81 -11.94 -1.57 -1.10
N PRO A 82 -12.10 -2.56 -0.21
CA PRO A 82 -12.14 -2.34 1.24
C PRO A 82 -10.79 -1.86 1.80
N ALA A 83 -9.69 -2.00 1.05
CA ALA A 83 -8.37 -1.51 1.44
C ALA A 83 -8.10 -0.05 0.98
N THR A 84 -9.09 0.59 0.37
CA THR A 84 -9.04 1.97 -0.13
C THR A 84 -10.12 2.83 0.54
N PRO A 85 -9.83 4.08 0.93
CA PRO A 85 -10.84 4.99 1.47
C PRO A 85 -12.04 5.19 0.52
N PRO A 86 -13.28 5.35 1.03
CA PRO A 86 -14.47 5.53 0.19
C PRO A 86 -14.37 6.70 -0.80
N ASP A 87 -13.70 7.79 -0.41
CA ASP A 87 -13.52 8.98 -1.25
C ASP A 87 -12.44 8.83 -2.33
N LEU A 88 -11.66 7.75 -2.27
CA LEU A 88 -10.58 7.45 -3.20
C LEU A 88 -10.86 6.21 -4.06
N GLN A 89 -12.09 5.70 -4.11
CA GLN A 89 -12.42 4.53 -4.92
C GLN A 89 -12.13 4.75 -6.42
N LEU A 90 -12.27 3.69 -7.23
CA LEU A 90 -11.92 3.70 -8.65
C LEU A 90 -12.48 4.90 -9.45
N PRO A 91 -13.71 5.40 -9.22
CA PRO A 91 -14.19 6.60 -9.91
C PRO A 91 -13.31 7.83 -9.66
N PHE A 92 -12.84 8.05 -8.42
CA PHE A 92 -11.93 9.14 -8.11
C PHE A 92 -10.59 8.95 -8.83
N LEU A 93 -9.99 7.76 -8.71
CA LEU A 93 -8.71 7.45 -9.33
C LEU A 93 -8.75 7.67 -10.86
N TRP A 94 -9.79 7.16 -11.51
CA TRP A 94 -9.92 7.20 -12.96
C TRP A 94 -10.14 8.61 -13.51
N ARG A 95 -10.97 9.43 -12.86
CA ARG A 95 -11.14 10.84 -13.25
C ARG A 95 -9.84 11.63 -13.14
N ASN A 96 -9.02 11.30 -12.15
CA ASN A 96 -7.78 12.02 -11.86
C ASN A 96 -6.53 11.38 -12.47
N ARG A 97 -6.69 10.32 -13.28
CA ARG A 97 -5.56 9.53 -13.78
C ARG A 97 -4.59 10.35 -14.64
N ALA A 98 -5.10 11.26 -15.49
CA ALA A 98 -4.27 12.16 -16.28
C ALA A 98 -3.34 13.02 -15.39
N THR A 99 -3.88 13.59 -14.30
CA THR A 99 -3.11 14.37 -13.32
C THR A 99 -2.05 13.54 -12.63
N ILE A 100 -2.36 12.28 -12.28
CA ILE A 100 -1.41 11.36 -11.66
C ILE A 100 -0.29 10.98 -12.64
N ASP A 101 -0.64 10.65 -13.88
CA ASP A 101 0.31 10.18 -14.90
C ASP A 101 1.23 11.30 -15.39
N ARG A 102 0.75 12.55 -15.42
CA ARG A 102 1.56 13.75 -15.72
C ARG A 102 2.84 13.80 -14.89
N ASP A 103 2.73 13.37 -13.64
CA ASP A 103 3.78 13.38 -12.64
C ASP A 103 4.42 11.98 -12.46
N ASN A 104 4.18 11.06 -13.40
CA ASN A 104 4.61 9.67 -13.38
C ASN A 104 4.22 8.95 -12.07
N ALA A 105 3.04 9.27 -11.55
CA ALA A 105 2.55 8.84 -10.24
C ALA A 105 3.50 9.15 -9.07
N HIS A 106 4.41 10.11 -9.24
CA HIS A 106 5.27 10.57 -8.15
C HIS A 106 4.46 11.46 -7.20
N PRO A 107 4.44 11.17 -5.89
CA PRO A 107 3.81 12.06 -4.94
C PRO A 107 4.64 13.33 -4.78
N ILE A 108 3.98 14.48 -4.80
CA ILE A 108 4.60 15.80 -4.69
C ILE A 108 4.15 16.44 -3.38
N LYS A 109 5.09 17.03 -2.63
CA LYS A 109 4.78 17.66 -1.35
C LYS A 109 4.01 18.95 -1.53
N ASN A 110 4.37 19.77 -2.52
CA ASN A 110 3.72 21.04 -2.77
C ASN A 110 2.20 20.90 -3.06
N ASP A 111 1.37 21.36 -2.12
CA ASP A 111 -0.10 21.36 -2.19
C ASP A 111 -0.64 22.08 -3.45
N SER A 112 0.05 23.12 -3.92
CA SER A 112 -0.38 23.87 -5.11
C SER A 112 -0.15 23.09 -6.41
N SER A 113 0.83 22.19 -6.44
CA SER A 113 1.17 21.36 -7.60
C SER A 113 0.37 20.06 -7.64
N GLN A 114 0.16 19.45 -6.47
CA GLN A 114 -0.57 18.19 -6.31
C GLN A 114 -1.42 18.25 -5.04
N SER A 115 -2.73 18.08 -5.18
CA SER A 115 -3.63 18.10 -4.02
C SER A 115 -3.39 16.90 -3.09
N LEU A 116 -3.79 17.03 -1.83
CA LEU A 116 -3.68 15.95 -0.85
C LEU A 116 -4.39 14.67 -1.32
N ASN A 117 -5.57 14.76 -1.95
CA ASN A 117 -6.31 13.57 -2.40
C ASN A 117 -5.59 12.82 -3.53
N ILE A 118 -4.90 13.52 -4.44
CA ILE A 118 -4.07 12.89 -5.46
C ILE A 118 -2.89 12.16 -4.80
N THR A 119 -2.20 12.81 -3.86
CA THR A 119 -1.14 12.17 -3.09
C THR A 119 -1.67 10.94 -2.35
N ARG A 120 -2.83 11.03 -1.70
CA ARG A 120 -3.47 9.88 -1.03
C ARG A 120 -3.73 8.75 -2.02
N ALA A 121 -4.34 9.03 -3.19
CA ALA A 121 -4.59 8.01 -4.20
C ALA A 121 -3.30 7.29 -4.65
N ILE A 122 -2.21 8.02 -4.88
CA ILE A 122 -0.90 7.43 -5.23
C ILE A 122 -0.42 6.44 -4.15
N PHE A 123 -0.53 6.82 -2.87
CA PHE A 123 -0.15 5.96 -1.74
C PHE A 123 -1.07 4.74 -1.59
N PHE A 124 -2.39 4.90 -1.66
CA PHE A 124 -3.35 3.80 -1.46
C PHE A 124 -3.41 2.82 -2.63
N TYR A 125 -3.18 3.28 -3.86
CA TYR A 125 -3.09 2.42 -5.05
C TYR A 125 -1.69 1.90 -5.36
N HIS A 126 -0.72 2.20 -4.49
CA HIS A 126 0.63 1.66 -4.55
C HIS A 126 1.37 1.99 -5.86
N MET A 127 1.03 3.13 -6.46
CA MET A 127 1.49 3.48 -7.81
C MET A 127 2.97 3.86 -7.88
N GLN A 128 3.60 4.08 -6.71
CA GLN A 128 5.02 4.36 -6.60
C GLN A 128 5.65 3.52 -5.49
N GLU A 129 6.64 2.69 -5.82
CA GLU A 129 7.24 1.69 -4.93
C GLU A 129 7.78 2.27 -3.62
N ALA A 130 8.37 3.48 -3.69
CA ALA A 130 8.96 4.15 -2.54
C ALA A 130 7.94 4.71 -1.54
N HIS A 131 6.66 4.79 -1.90
CA HIS A 131 5.60 5.44 -1.12
C HIS A 131 4.46 4.47 -0.80
N GLN A 132 4.80 3.22 -0.54
CA GLN A 132 3.84 2.18 -0.16
C GLN A 132 3.94 1.86 1.32
N PHE A 133 2.81 1.56 1.95
CA PHE A 133 2.74 1.10 3.34
C PHE A 133 2.99 -0.40 3.48
N GLN A 134 3.88 -0.96 2.66
CA GLN A 134 4.14 -2.40 2.60
C GLN A 134 5.63 -2.71 2.54
N ARG A 135 6.01 -3.80 3.20
CA ARG A 135 7.37 -4.32 3.29
C ARG A 135 7.82 -5.11 2.04
N TYR A 136 7.07 -5.06 0.94
CA TYR A 136 7.37 -5.89 -0.24
C TYR A 136 8.59 -5.40 -1.02
N HIS A 137 8.69 -4.09 -1.26
CA HIS A 137 9.77 -3.50 -2.05
C HIS A 137 11.03 -3.24 -1.21
N ASP A 138 12.20 -3.40 -1.83
CA ASP A 138 13.51 -3.18 -1.19
C ASP A 138 13.60 -1.79 -0.55
N THR A 139 13.13 -0.74 -1.23
CA THR A 139 13.10 0.64 -0.71
C THR A 139 12.32 0.76 0.60
N SER A 140 11.12 0.19 0.67
CA SER A 140 10.30 0.22 1.88
C SER A 140 10.95 -0.59 3.00
N ARG A 141 11.51 -1.77 2.68
CA ARG A 141 12.24 -2.62 3.65
C ARG A 141 13.43 -1.89 4.26
N TRP A 142 14.20 -1.18 3.44
CA TRP A 142 15.34 -0.40 3.92
C TRP A 142 14.89 0.77 4.78
N ASN A 143 13.87 1.54 4.37
CA ASN A 143 13.33 2.62 5.21
C ASN A 143 12.85 2.12 6.58
N LEU A 144 12.13 1.00 6.62
CA LEU A 144 11.68 0.38 7.88
C LEU A 144 12.86 0.03 8.80
N ALA A 145 13.91 -0.60 8.26
CA ALA A 145 15.10 -0.96 9.04
C ALA A 145 15.90 0.27 9.48
N LEU A 146 16.13 1.23 8.59
CA LEU A 146 16.85 2.47 8.88
C LEU A 146 16.13 3.30 9.94
N PHE A 147 14.82 3.49 9.83
CA PHE A 147 14.05 4.25 10.82
C PHE A 147 14.02 3.55 12.17
N THR A 148 13.81 2.23 12.20
CA THR A 148 13.87 1.46 13.46
C THR A 148 15.24 1.59 14.11
N ALA A 149 16.32 1.50 13.33
CA ALA A 149 17.68 1.63 13.83
C ALA A 149 18.00 3.04 14.34
N LEU A 150 17.58 4.08 13.61
CA LEU A 150 17.77 5.48 14.03
C LEU A 150 17.03 5.79 15.33
N LEU A 151 15.79 5.33 15.46
CA LEU A 151 15.01 5.45 16.69
C LEU A 151 15.68 4.71 17.86
N CYS A 152 16.29 3.55 17.59
CA CYS A 152 17.01 2.76 18.58
C CYS A 152 18.31 3.43 19.04
N VAL A 153 19.15 3.88 18.11
CA VAL A 153 20.40 4.57 18.43
C VAL A 153 20.12 5.88 19.17
N ASP A 154 19.15 6.66 18.74
CA ASP A 154 18.80 7.91 19.42
C ASP A 154 18.26 7.65 20.85
N ALA A 155 17.52 6.56 21.07
CA ALA A 155 17.00 6.21 22.39
C ALA A 155 18.07 5.68 23.36
N ILE A 156 19.05 4.92 22.88
CA ILE A 156 20.03 4.21 23.72
C ILE A 156 21.38 4.95 23.77
N MET A 157 21.77 5.59 22.66
CA MET A 157 23.07 6.22 22.44
C MET A 157 22.93 7.61 21.79
N PRO A 158 22.21 8.57 22.41
CA PRO A 158 21.92 9.88 21.80
C PRO A 158 23.16 10.72 21.46
N ALA A 159 24.31 10.42 22.08
CA ALA A 159 25.57 11.09 21.79
C ALA A 159 26.18 10.71 20.42
N GLN A 160 25.76 9.59 19.83
CA GLN A 160 26.31 9.09 18.55
C GLN A 160 25.47 9.57 17.36
N VAL A 161 24.15 9.54 17.49
CA VAL A 161 23.21 10.04 16.49
C VAL A 161 22.10 10.78 17.22
N SER A 162 21.95 12.07 16.93
CA SER A 162 20.85 12.88 17.43
C SER A 162 19.86 13.09 16.29
N VAL A 163 18.65 12.59 16.47
CA VAL A 163 17.55 12.76 15.51
C VAL A 163 16.66 13.91 15.98
N GLU A 164 16.48 14.92 15.11
CA GLU A 164 15.56 16.03 15.34
C GLU A 164 14.16 15.51 15.73
N HIS A 165 13.50 16.18 16.67
CA HIS A 165 12.24 15.70 17.25
C HIS A 165 11.16 15.47 16.19
N GLU A 166 11.03 16.39 15.25
CA GLU A 166 10.10 16.33 14.14
C GLU A 166 10.41 15.16 13.19
N ALA A 167 11.69 14.86 12.97
CA ALA A 167 12.13 13.71 12.15
C ALA A 167 11.80 12.38 12.86
N ARG A 168 11.94 12.35 14.19
CA ARG A 168 11.53 11.20 15.01
C ARG A 168 10.04 10.94 14.91
N LEU A 169 9.21 11.98 15.03
CA LEU A 169 7.75 11.88 14.86
C LEU A 169 7.39 11.40 13.45
N PHE A 170 8.07 11.91 12.42
CA PHE A 170 7.92 11.45 11.05
C PHE A 170 8.19 9.94 10.90
N MET A 171 9.30 9.45 11.45
CA MET A 171 9.64 8.03 11.41
C MET A 171 8.61 7.17 12.17
N ILE A 172 8.20 7.57 13.37
CA ILE A 172 7.20 6.85 14.17
C ILE A 172 5.86 6.80 13.42
N SER A 173 5.42 7.91 12.83
CA SER A 173 4.19 7.99 12.06
C SER A 173 4.22 7.07 10.83
N TYR A 174 5.36 6.99 10.12
CA TYR A 174 5.52 6.05 9.01
C TYR A 174 5.42 4.59 9.46
N LEU A 175 6.12 4.22 10.53
CA LEU A 175 6.06 2.86 11.08
C LEU A 175 4.63 2.50 11.51
N ALA A 176 3.90 3.43 12.15
CA ALA A 176 2.50 3.26 12.52
C ALA A 176 1.60 3.00 11.30
N ALA A 177 1.80 3.76 10.21
CA ALA A 177 1.05 3.60 8.98
C ALA A 177 1.29 2.24 8.30
N VAL A 178 2.54 1.74 8.32
CA VAL A 178 2.87 0.41 7.81
C VAL A 178 2.26 -0.70 8.69
N MET A 179 2.30 -0.55 10.01
CA MET A 179 1.64 -1.48 10.94
C MET A 179 0.13 -1.52 10.72
N GLU A 180 -0.54 -0.37 10.61
CA GLU A 180 -1.97 -0.29 10.33
C GLU A 180 -2.31 -1.00 9.01
N ARG A 181 -1.57 -0.73 7.93
CA ARG A 181 -1.80 -1.38 6.63
C ARG A 181 -1.74 -2.91 6.73
N HIS A 182 -0.77 -3.42 7.48
CA HIS A 182 -0.56 -4.86 7.61
C HIS A 182 -1.62 -5.51 8.53
N ASN A 183 -1.88 -4.91 9.69
CA ASN A 183 -2.69 -5.52 10.75
C ASN A 183 -4.19 -5.23 10.58
N MET A 184 -4.55 -4.08 9.99
CA MET A 184 -5.92 -3.60 9.81
C MET A 184 -6.08 -2.94 8.43
N PRO A 185 -6.01 -3.71 7.32
CA PRO A 185 -5.96 -3.16 5.96
C PRO A 185 -7.17 -2.32 5.56
N THR A 186 -8.30 -2.46 6.26
CA THR A 186 -9.54 -1.70 6.05
C THR A 186 -9.64 -0.41 6.88
N VAL A 187 -8.69 -0.16 7.77
CA VAL A 187 -8.61 1.05 8.61
C VAL A 187 -7.51 1.96 8.07
N PHE A 188 -7.77 3.27 8.04
CA PHE A 188 -6.91 4.22 7.31
C PHE A 188 -6.31 5.34 8.17
N TYR A 189 -6.63 5.42 9.46
CA TYR A 189 -6.32 6.58 10.29
C TYR A 189 -4.83 6.92 10.34
N LYS A 190 -3.97 5.93 10.55
CA LYS A 190 -2.51 6.12 10.64
C LYS A 190 -1.89 6.39 9.28
N ARG A 191 -2.36 5.74 8.22
CA ARG A 191 -1.95 6.06 6.85
C ARG A 191 -2.30 7.50 6.46
N GLU A 192 -3.52 7.94 6.77
CA GLU A 192 -3.98 9.32 6.55
C GLU A 192 -3.18 10.34 7.34
N GLU A 193 -2.94 10.06 8.63
CA GLU A 193 -2.12 10.89 9.52
C GLU A 193 -0.70 11.05 8.95
N PHE A 194 -0.08 9.94 8.52
CA PHE A 194 1.25 9.98 7.93
C PHE A 194 1.29 10.77 6.62
N ILE A 195 0.33 10.58 5.70
CA ILE A 195 0.34 11.31 4.41
C ILE A 195 0.23 12.82 4.65
N LYS A 196 -0.62 13.24 5.60
CA LYS A 196 -0.74 14.65 6.00
C LYS A 196 0.56 15.17 6.61
N LEU A 197 1.18 14.42 7.52
CA LEU A 197 2.47 14.79 8.11
C LEU A 197 3.58 14.84 7.06
N TRP A 198 3.63 13.88 6.14
CA TRP A 198 4.58 13.88 5.03
C TRP A 198 4.37 15.13 4.18
N LYS A 199 3.16 15.46 3.76
CA LYS A 199 2.92 16.64 2.90
C LYS A 199 3.29 17.96 3.62
N ALA A 200 2.99 18.07 4.90
CA ALA A 200 3.21 19.28 5.70
C ALA A 200 4.66 19.46 6.22
N SER A 201 5.52 18.44 6.13
CA SER A 201 6.87 18.47 6.71
C SER A 201 7.97 18.57 5.66
N LYS A 202 9.17 19.01 6.07
CA LYS A 202 10.39 18.95 5.25
C LYS A 202 10.91 17.52 5.03
N TRP A 203 10.42 16.54 5.81
CA TRP A 203 10.99 15.20 5.89
C TRP A 203 10.50 14.26 4.79
N SER A 204 11.41 13.58 4.12
CA SER A 204 11.12 12.56 3.11
C SER A 204 11.71 11.20 3.51
N MET A 205 11.18 10.15 2.91
CA MET A 205 11.77 8.82 2.98
C MET A 205 13.08 8.78 2.18
N PHE A 206 13.92 7.80 2.47
CA PHE A 206 15.08 7.51 1.65
C PHE A 206 14.61 6.88 0.33
N GLN A 207 14.72 7.60 -0.78
CA GLN A 207 14.26 7.14 -2.10
C GLN A 207 15.40 6.73 -3.03
N TYR A 208 16.53 7.43 -2.93
CA TYR A 208 17.67 7.21 -3.81
C TYR A 208 18.79 6.46 -3.09
N PHE A 209 19.07 5.25 -3.56
CA PHE A 209 20.16 4.40 -3.05
C PHE A 209 21.17 4.17 -4.16
N ARG A 210 22.41 4.60 -3.94
CA ARG A 210 23.51 4.30 -4.88
C ARG A 210 23.77 2.80 -4.88
N ALA A 211 24.25 2.25 -6.00
CA ALA A 211 24.52 0.81 -6.15
C ALA A 211 25.36 0.21 -5.00
N GLY A 212 26.37 0.95 -4.51
CA GLY A 212 27.19 0.54 -3.36
C GLY A 212 26.40 0.48 -2.05
N GLN A 213 25.52 1.46 -1.81
CA GLN A 213 24.63 1.49 -0.65
C GLN A 213 23.60 0.36 -0.73
N SER A 214 22.98 0.14 -1.89
CA SER A 214 22.04 -0.97 -2.09
C SER A 214 22.68 -2.34 -1.84
N LYS A 215 23.93 -2.54 -2.31
CA LYS A 215 24.69 -3.78 -2.05
C LYS A 215 24.94 -3.97 -0.56
N LEU A 216 25.32 -2.90 0.14
CA LEU A 216 25.56 -2.93 1.59
C LEU A 216 24.26 -3.23 2.35
N LEU A 217 23.18 -2.49 2.07
CA LEU A 217 21.86 -2.69 2.68
C LEU A 217 21.34 -4.11 2.46
N LYS A 218 21.51 -4.70 1.26
CA LYS A 218 21.13 -6.11 1.02
C LYS A 218 21.88 -7.07 1.92
N LYS A 219 23.19 -6.87 2.12
CA LYS A 219 24.00 -7.68 3.03
C LYS A 219 23.51 -7.54 4.47
N GLU A 220 23.36 -6.32 4.95
CA GLU A 220 22.91 -6.03 6.32
C GLU A 220 21.49 -6.57 6.58
N MET A 221 20.57 -6.39 5.62
CA MET A 221 19.21 -6.93 5.74
C MET A 221 19.19 -8.47 5.82
N SER A 222 20.09 -9.16 5.12
CA SER A 222 20.21 -10.62 5.22
C SER A 222 20.66 -11.05 6.61
N GLN A 223 21.61 -10.32 7.21
CA GLN A 223 22.09 -10.57 8.56
C GLN A 223 20.99 -10.27 9.59
N LEU A 224 20.40 -9.07 9.54
CA LEU A 224 19.31 -8.68 10.43
C LEU A 224 18.13 -9.64 10.34
N ASN A 225 17.82 -10.20 9.16
CA ASN A 225 16.75 -11.18 9.02
C ASN A 225 17.02 -12.43 9.87
N ALA A 226 18.24 -12.97 9.85
CA ALA A 226 18.59 -14.14 10.66
C ALA A 226 18.58 -13.81 12.16
N GLU A 227 19.06 -12.62 12.54
CA GLU A 227 19.07 -12.18 13.94
C GLU A 227 17.65 -11.94 14.47
N TRP A 228 16.75 -11.38 13.64
CA TRP A 228 15.35 -11.16 14.01
C TRP A 228 14.61 -12.48 14.26
N GLU A 229 14.85 -13.52 13.47
CA GLU A 229 14.23 -14.84 13.72
C GLU A 229 14.59 -15.38 15.11
N VAL A 230 15.86 -15.28 15.49
CA VAL A 230 16.34 -15.70 16.82
C VAL A 230 15.72 -14.86 17.93
N GLU A 231 15.66 -13.54 17.74
CA GLU A 231 15.08 -12.62 18.72
C GLU A 231 13.57 -12.83 18.89
N LEU A 232 12.84 -13.06 17.79
CA LEU A 232 11.40 -13.33 17.85
C LEU A 232 11.09 -14.65 18.55
N ASP A 233 11.88 -15.70 18.31
CA ASP A 233 11.76 -16.97 19.03
C ASP A 233 12.09 -16.81 20.53
N TYR A 234 13.13 -16.01 20.83
CA TYR A 234 13.48 -15.67 22.21
C TYR A 234 12.35 -14.92 22.92
N ALA A 235 11.80 -13.87 22.30
CA ALA A 235 10.70 -13.08 22.82
C ALA A 235 9.45 -13.94 23.07
N MET A 236 9.10 -14.83 22.12
CA MET A 236 7.96 -15.74 22.27
C MET A 236 8.15 -16.70 23.45
N ARG A 237 9.37 -17.21 23.66
CA ARG A 237 9.69 -18.10 24.78
C ARG A 237 9.65 -17.38 26.14
N VAL A 238 10.16 -16.14 26.20
CA VAL A 238 10.29 -15.40 27.46
C VAL A 238 8.98 -14.74 27.89
N MET A 239 8.26 -14.11 26.96
CA MET A 239 6.97 -13.44 27.24
C MET A 239 5.81 -14.44 27.32
N GLY A 240 5.99 -15.61 26.70
CA GLY A 240 4.91 -16.56 26.49
C GLY A 240 4.03 -16.16 25.30
N LYS A 241 3.30 -17.14 24.78
CA LYS A 241 2.54 -17.03 23.53
C LYS A 241 1.54 -15.86 23.55
N ARG A 242 0.75 -15.74 24.61
CA ARG A 242 -0.30 -14.71 24.73
C ARG A 242 0.27 -13.30 24.67
N GLU A 243 1.24 -12.99 25.52
CA GLU A 243 1.84 -11.65 25.56
C GLU A 243 2.59 -11.33 24.26
N TYR A 244 3.29 -12.31 23.68
CA TYR A 244 3.94 -12.15 22.38
C TYR A 244 2.97 -11.75 21.26
N TYR A 245 1.83 -12.44 21.12
CA TYR A 245 0.86 -12.11 20.06
C TYR A 245 0.22 -10.74 20.25
N VAL A 246 0.08 -10.28 21.49
CA VAL A 246 -0.49 -8.96 21.78
C VAL A 246 0.53 -7.86 21.52
N ARG A 247 1.78 -8.04 21.99
CA ARG A 247 2.78 -6.97 22.03
C ARG A 247 3.76 -6.99 20.86
N VAL A 248 4.16 -8.16 20.36
CA VAL A 248 5.25 -8.32 19.39
C VAL A 248 4.74 -8.66 17.99
N ALA A 249 3.80 -9.59 17.87
CA ALA A 249 3.30 -10.03 16.57
C ALA A 249 2.79 -8.89 15.65
N PRO A 250 2.22 -7.77 16.14
CA PRO A 250 1.85 -6.64 15.29
C PRO A 250 3.01 -6.01 14.49
N PHE A 251 4.26 -6.17 14.93
CA PHE A 251 5.45 -5.70 14.20
C PHE A 251 5.94 -6.70 13.16
N VAL A 252 5.63 -7.98 13.34
CA VAL A 252 6.18 -9.08 12.55
C VAL A 252 5.56 -9.07 11.16
N ARG A 253 6.41 -9.13 10.12
CA ARG A 253 6.08 -8.95 8.69
C ARG A 253 5.62 -7.55 8.29
N SER A 254 5.19 -6.70 9.23
CA SER A 254 4.86 -5.30 8.98
C SER A 254 6.13 -4.43 8.98
N VAL A 255 6.79 -4.30 10.13
CA VAL A 255 7.98 -3.46 10.36
C VAL A 255 9.24 -4.31 10.32
N VAL A 256 9.24 -5.46 11.00
CA VAL A 256 10.38 -6.36 11.12
C VAL A 256 10.14 -7.64 10.31
N PRO A 257 11.19 -8.34 9.84
CA PRO A 257 11.00 -9.67 9.26
C PRO A 257 10.45 -10.67 10.27
N GLY A 258 9.90 -11.77 9.77
CA GLY A 258 9.54 -12.94 10.56
C GLY A 258 8.80 -13.96 9.72
N ARG A 259 8.63 -15.16 10.27
CA ARG A 259 7.89 -16.28 9.67
C ARG A 259 6.38 -16.09 9.75
N GLU A 260 5.63 -16.89 8.99
CA GLU A 260 4.17 -16.81 8.95
C GLU A 260 3.52 -17.16 10.29
N ASP A 261 4.06 -18.15 11.00
CA ASP A 261 3.59 -18.61 12.32
C ASP A 261 3.82 -17.59 13.44
N GLN A 262 4.73 -16.64 13.23
CA GLN A 262 5.06 -15.57 14.18
C GLN A 262 4.22 -14.30 13.98
N GLY A 263 3.65 -14.06 12.79
CA GLY A 263 3.07 -12.77 12.41
C GLY A 263 1.55 -12.72 12.22
N GLN A 264 0.86 -13.86 12.16
CA GLN A 264 -0.59 -13.87 12.00
C GLN A 264 -1.29 -13.95 13.35
N VAL A 265 -1.66 -12.78 13.87
CA VAL A 265 -2.77 -12.69 14.80
C VAL A 265 -4.05 -12.62 13.96
N GLN A 266 -4.60 -13.77 13.58
CA GLN A 266 -6.04 -13.81 13.40
C GLN A 266 -6.62 -13.68 14.80
N ILE A 267 -6.66 -12.46 15.34
CA ILE A 267 -7.56 -12.18 16.46
C ILE A 267 -8.96 -12.29 15.84
N HIS A 268 -9.45 -13.52 15.72
CA HIS A 268 -10.87 -13.75 15.89
C HIS A 268 -11.16 -13.18 17.27
N LEU A 269 -11.59 -11.92 17.32
CA LEU A 269 -12.17 -11.29 18.50
C LEU A 269 -13.49 -12.02 18.77
N GLU A 270 -13.43 -13.30 19.12
CA GLU A 270 -14.56 -14.16 19.52
C GLU A 270 -15.19 -13.69 20.84
N GLY A 271 -14.59 -12.70 21.52
CA GLY A 271 -15.14 -12.09 22.74
C GLY A 271 -15.99 -10.83 22.50
N GLY A 272 -16.04 -10.32 21.27
CA GLY A 272 -17.03 -9.32 20.91
C GLY A 272 -18.32 -10.04 20.59
N ALA A 273 -19.22 -10.16 21.57
CA ALA A 273 -20.64 -10.29 21.27
C ALA A 273 -21.05 -9.04 20.48
N ILE A 274 -20.77 -9.06 19.17
CA ILE A 274 -21.60 -8.38 18.20
C ILE A 274 -22.94 -9.03 18.46
N LYS A 275 -23.79 -8.34 19.21
CA LYS A 275 -25.21 -8.59 19.11
C LYS A 275 -25.47 -8.58 17.62
N GLU A 276 -25.71 -9.76 17.07
CA GLU A 276 -26.52 -9.89 15.88
C GLU A 276 -27.84 -9.22 16.26
N ASP A 277 -27.86 -7.89 16.13
CA ASP A 277 -29.09 -7.20 15.86
C ASP A 277 -29.53 -7.85 14.55
N GLU A 278 -30.42 -8.83 14.68
CA GLU A 278 -31.33 -9.28 13.65
C GLU A 278 -32.27 -8.12 13.23
N SER A 279 -31.80 -6.88 13.21
CA SER A 279 -32.26 -5.92 12.23
C SER A 279 -31.77 -6.45 10.90
N SER A 280 -32.62 -7.27 10.29
CA SER A 280 -32.71 -7.37 8.85
C SER A 280 -32.84 -5.95 8.31
N GLU A 281 -31.71 -5.25 8.15
CA GLU A 281 -31.58 -4.15 7.24
C GLU A 281 -31.95 -4.76 5.90
N SER A 282 -33.20 -4.52 5.52
CA SER A 282 -33.62 -4.53 4.14
C SER A 282 -32.45 -3.96 3.37
N MET A 283 -31.77 -4.78 2.54
CA MET A 283 -30.89 -4.28 1.51
C MET A 283 -31.73 -3.26 0.79
N GLU A 284 -31.52 -2.00 1.15
CA GLU A 284 -32.13 -0.86 0.50
C GLU A 284 -31.78 -1.12 -0.95
N LYS A 285 -32.82 -1.36 -1.76
CA LYS A 285 -32.63 -1.51 -3.19
C LYS A 285 -32.07 -0.16 -3.61
N VAL A 286 -30.75 -0.06 -3.62
CA VAL A 286 -30.02 1.07 -4.18
C VAL A 286 -30.71 1.29 -5.50
N ASP A 287 -31.31 2.45 -5.66
CA ASP A 287 -32.04 2.78 -6.86
C ASP A 287 -30.97 2.94 -7.95
N ILE A 288 -30.61 1.84 -8.63
CA ILE A 288 -29.57 1.73 -9.69
C ILE A 288 -29.93 2.60 -10.91
N ARG A 289 -30.91 3.51 -10.79
CA ARG A 289 -31.10 4.63 -11.69
C ARG A 289 -30.03 5.71 -11.51
N GLU A 290 -29.20 5.64 -10.47
CA GLU A 290 -28.00 6.46 -10.37
C GLU A 290 -27.04 6.18 -11.52
N LYS A 291 -26.53 7.26 -12.10
CA LYS A 291 -25.58 7.25 -13.22
C LYS A 291 -24.43 6.31 -12.91
N ASN A 292 -24.02 5.49 -13.89
CA ASN A 292 -22.87 4.61 -13.74
C ASN A 292 -21.59 5.45 -13.62
N GLU A 293 -21.26 5.80 -12.38
CA GLU A 293 -20.17 6.70 -12.03
C GLU A 293 -18.81 6.19 -12.53
N LEU A 294 -18.63 4.86 -12.51
CA LEU A 294 -17.44 4.18 -13.01
C LEU A 294 -17.28 4.35 -14.52
N LEU A 295 -18.36 4.19 -15.29
CA LEU A 295 -18.35 4.41 -16.73
C LEU A 295 -18.03 5.88 -17.05
N GLU A 296 -18.67 6.82 -16.35
CA GLU A 296 -18.37 8.25 -16.52
C GLU A 296 -16.90 8.58 -16.21
N ALA A 297 -16.35 8.01 -15.12
CA ALA A 297 -14.95 8.17 -14.75
C ALA A 297 -13.99 7.52 -15.74
N LEU A 298 -14.36 6.36 -16.28
CA LEU A 298 -13.60 5.66 -17.31
C LEU A 298 -13.52 6.49 -18.59
N MET A 299 -14.61 7.15 -18.99
CA MET A 299 -14.68 7.98 -20.20
C MET A 299 -13.78 9.23 -20.14
N VAL A 300 -13.36 9.69 -18.95
CA VAL A 300 -12.44 10.83 -18.83
C VAL A 300 -11.12 10.54 -19.57
N PRO A 301 -10.79 11.27 -20.65
CA PRO A 301 -9.61 10.99 -21.46
C PRO A 301 -8.31 11.02 -20.66
N LEU A 302 -7.36 10.16 -21.04
CA LEU A 302 -5.98 10.32 -20.61
C LEU A 302 -5.32 11.33 -21.54
N GLU A 303 -4.87 12.46 -21.00
CA GLU A 303 -4.13 13.45 -21.78
C GLU A 303 -2.81 12.83 -22.28
N ALA A 304 -2.43 13.10 -23.53
CA ALA A 304 -1.17 12.65 -24.12
C ALA A 304 0.01 13.55 -23.74
N GLU A 305 -0.10 14.33 -22.66
CA GLU A 305 0.90 15.36 -22.33
C GLU A 305 2.29 14.75 -22.15
N PRO A 306 3.33 15.44 -22.67
CA PRO A 306 4.70 14.97 -22.53
C PRO A 306 5.09 14.93 -21.06
N PHE A 307 5.65 13.79 -20.63
CA PHE A 307 6.20 13.60 -19.30
C PHE A 307 7.08 14.79 -18.91
N LYS A 308 6.65 15.56 -17.92
CA LYS A 308 7.52 16.55 -17.29
C LYS A 308 8.45 15.76 -16.38
N ARG A 309 9.76 15.81 -16.66
CA ARG A 309 10.74 15.37 -15.65
C ARG A 309 10.55 16.26 -14.44
N HIS A 310 10.06 15.69 -13.36
CA HIS A 310 10.07 16.38 -12.07
C HIS A 310 11.50 16.73 -11.72
N GLN A 311 11.77 18.03 -11.58
CA GLN A 311 12.88 18.47 -10.76
C GLN A 311 12.46 18.15 -9.33
N GLU A 312 13.23 17.32 -8.65
CA GLU A 312 13.01 17.02 -7.24
C GLU A 312 12.86 18.35 -6.48
N ASP A 313 11.81 18.47 -5.65
CA ASP A 313 11.64 19.60 -4.74
C ASP A 313 12.91 19.69 -3.89
N GLN A 314 13.74 20.72 -4.17
CA GLN A 314 15.06 20.91 -3.58
C GLN A 314 15.00 21.10 -2.05
N ASP A 315 13.81 21.30 -1.50
CA ASP A 315 13.57 21.59 -0.09
C ASP A 315 13.26 20.33 0.75
N THR A 316 13.31 19.13 0.16
CA THR A 316 13.06 17.90 0.92
C THR A 316 14.33 17.33 1.55
N MET A 317 14.23 16.90 2.80
CA MET A 317 15.36 16.37 3.59
C MET A 317 15.03 14.98 4.13
N THR A 318 16.00 14.09 4.18
CA THR A 318 15.88 12.83 4.94
C THR A 318 16.13 13.09 6.42
N PRO A 319 15.64 12.24 7.36
CA PRO A 319 15.81 12.46 8.80
C PRO A 319 17.26 12.66 9.25
N VAL A 320 18.19 11.97 8.57
CA VAL A 320 19.64 12.16 8.68
C VAL A 320 20.28 11.85 7.31
N ASP A 321 21.58 12.07 7.17
CA ASP A 321 22.34 11.61 6.00
C ASP A 321 22.29 10.07 5.87
N MET A 322 22.21 9.59 4.62
CA MET A 322 22.17 8.16 4.32
C MET A 322 23.32 7.37 4.95
N SER A 323 24.54 7.93 4.99
CA SER A 323 25.70 7.28 5.62
C SER A 323 25.52 7.11 7.13
N VAL A 324 24.91 8.10 7.80
CA VAL A 324 24.60 8.04 9.22
C VAL A 324 23.50 7.00 9.48
N ALA A 325 22.47 6.97 8.64
CA ALA A 325 21.40 5.98 8.74
C ALA A 325 21.91 4.54 8.60
N ILE A 326 22.78 4.29 7.62
CA ILE A 326 23.42 2.98 7.42
C ILE A 326 24.29 2.62 8.63
N ALA A 327 25.10 3.56 9.13
CA ALA A 327 25.93 3.32 10.30
C ALA A 327 25.07 2.95 11.53
N ALA A 328 23.97 3.68 11.78
CA ALA A 328 23.04 3.37 12.85
C ALA A 328 22.48 1.94 12.72
N MET A 329 22.07 1.52 11.52
CA MET A 329 21.59 0.16 11.26
C MET A 329 22.63 -0.92 11.53
N GLN A 330 23.91 -0.64 11.26
CA GLN A 330 25.00 -1.57 11.54
C GLN A 330 25.35 -1.68 13.04
N MET A 331 25.00 -0.66 13.84
CA MET A 331 25.35 -0.56 15.26
C MET A 331 24.37 -1.27 16.19
N VAL A 332 23.09 -1.29 15.86
CA VAL A 332 22.05 -1.89 16.71
C VAL A 332 21.68 -3.30 16.25
N ARG A 333 21.16 -4.10 17.18
CA ARG A 333 20.70 -5.48 16.93
C ARG A 333 19.22 -5.64 17.29
N PRO A 334 18.53 -6.68 16.79
CA PRO A 334 17.12 -6.93 17.11
C PRO A 334 16.78 -6.89 18.60
N GLY A 335 17.66 -7.42 19.47
CA GLY A 335 17.49 -7.37 20.93
C GLY A 335 17.47 -5.95 21.52
N ASP A 336 18.08 -4.97 20.86
CA ASP A 336 18.00 -3.55 21.23
C ASP A 336 16.78 -2.87 20.58
N MET A 337 16.51 -3.21 19.31
CA MET A 337 15.43 -2.61 18.52
C MET A 337 14.04 -2.97 19.06
N LEU A 338 13.81 -4.22 19.46
CA LEU A 338 12.50 -4.70 19.87
C LEU A 338 11.98 -3.98 21.14
N PRO A 339 12.76 -3.81 22.23
CA PRO A 339 12.34 -3.00 23.37
C PRO A 339 11.99 -1.56 23.00
N VAL A 340 12.72 -0.96 22.07
CA VAL A 340 12.46 0.42 21.60
C VAL A 340 11.15 0.49 20.82
N LEU A 341 10.87 -0.47 19.94
CA LEU A 341 9.58 -0.57 19.24
C LEU A 341 8.42 -0.73 20.24
N LEU A 342 8.56 -1.61 21.22
CA LEU A 342 7.56 -1.82 22.27
C LEU A 342 7.28 -0.55 23.10
N ARG A 343 8.30 0.31 23.27
CA ARG A 343 8.15 1.59 23.96
C ARG A 343 7.42 2.63 23.11
N PHE A 344 7.68 2.70 21.80
CA PHE A 344 7.04 3.66 20.91
C PHE A 344 5.61 3.27 20.52
N PHE A 345 5.29 1.97 20.54
CA PHE A 345 3.98 1.44 20.20
C PHE A 345 3.43 0.61 21.37
N PRO A 346 3.14 1.24 22.53
CA PRO A 346 2.54 0.53 23.64
C PRO A 346 1.17 0.00 23.24
N VAL A 347 0.89 -1.25 23.60
CA VAL A 347 -0.47 -1.78 23.51
C VAL A 347 -1.30 -1.01 24.52
N ALA A 348 -2.42 -0.42 24.10
CA ALA A 348 -3.37 0.16 25.04
C ALA A 348 -3.69 -0.91 26.09
N GLU A 349 -3.48 -0.62 27.37
CA GLU A 349 -3.78 -1.58 28.44
C GLU A 349 -5.22 -2.06 28.21
N VAL A 350 -5.35 -3.34 27.84
CA VAL A 350 -6.65 -3.99 27.69
C VAL A 350 -7.13 -4.19 29.12
N ALA A 351 -7.59 -3.11 29.74
CA ALA A 351 -8.12 -3.12 31.08
C ALA A 351 -9.34 -4.04 31.10
N ASP A 352 -9.16 -5.24 31.66
CA ASP A 352 -10.18 -6.10 32.24
C ASP A 352 -11.45 -6.41 31.41
N VAL A 353 -11.39 -6.42 30.07
CA VAL A 353 -12.53 -6.88 29.23
C VAL A 353 -12.55 -8.41 29.03
N LEU A 354 -11.59 -9.15 29.61
CA LEU A 354 -11.47 -10.60 29.43
C LEU A 354 -11.36 -11.38 30.76
N GLU A 355 -11.79 -10.81 31.88
CA GLU A 355 -12.07 -11.60 33.10
C GLU A 355 -13.49 -12.18 33.10
#